data_AF-A0A061DFQ6-F1
#
_entry.id   AF-A0A061DFQ6-F1
#
_cell.length_a   1.000
_cell.length_b   1.000
_cell.length_c   1.000
_cell.angle_alpha   90.00
_cell.angle_beta   90.00
_cell.angle_gamma   90.00
#
_symmetry.space_group_name_H-M   'P 1'
#
loop_
_entity.id
_entity.type
_entity.pdbx_description
1 polymer ?
#
loop_
_entity_poly.entity_id
_entity_poly.type
_entity_poly.pdbx_seq_one_letter_code
_entity_poly.pdbx_strand_id
1 'polypeptide(L)'
;TGKTFRYLRILVYISKRALHEKEERAKGRLTRNQFFLIAFICSFAYYVLPGYLFPALSSLSWLCWVFPTSILAHQLGSGLRGLGIGAIGFDWSSISAYLGSPLASPWFATVNIAAGFALIMYIITPIAYWLNVFKAKNFPIFSDGLFTSTGQSYNISAIIDSNFHIDMEAYEREGPLYLSTVFAMSYGVGFACLTATVVHVIIFNGREIWQLSKSAFREKKMDVHTKLMRKYKQVPEWWFTCILAVNISATIFTCQYYNDQLQLPWWGILLACGLAIFFTLPVGVIAATTNQTPALNIFTEYIIGYIYPGYPVASMCFKVYGYISMKQGITFLQDFKLGHYMKIPPRAMFIAQVGGTMISAFAHLGTAWWLMATVPDICNRELLPTGSPWTCPSDHVFYDASVIWGLIGPRRIFGDLGYYSAINWFFLAGAVAPVLVWLATKTFPNKPWIKLITMPVLLGATVNMPPATAVNYTSWVLIGFASGFIAYRYHRGWWSRHNYVLSGALDAGLAFMAVLLYLCLGMEHVSLSWWGSDWDRCPLASCPTA
;
A
#
# COMPACT_ATOMS: atom_id res chain seq x y z
N THR A 1 -21.79 7.56 20.38
CA THR A 1 -20.57 8.08 19.72
C THR A 1 -19.33 8.07 20.62
N GLY A 2 -19.44 7.95 21.95
CA GLY A 2 -18.27 7.90 22.85
C GLY A 2 -17.50 6.57 22.97
N LYS A 3 -17.97 5.44 22.42
CA LYS A 3 -17.32 4.11 22.61
C LYS A 3 -16.19 3.81 21.60
N THR A 4 -16.29 4.24 20.35
CA THR A 4 -15.22 4.08 19.33
C THR A 4 -14.02 4.96 19.64
N PHE A 5 -14.26 6.20 20.09
CA PHE A 5 -13.22 7.07 20.63
C PHE A 5 -12.62 6.54 21.95
N ARG A 6 -13.34 5.72 22.72
CA ARG A 6 -12.77 5.05 23.89
C ARG A 6 -11.71 4.04 23.46
N TYR A 7 -11.94 3.30 22.37
CA TYR A 7 -10.95 2.39 21.78
C TYR A 7 -9.73 3.13 21.23
N LEU A 8 -9.92 4.22 20.48
CA LEU A 8 -8.80 5.04 19.98
C LEU A 8 -8.01 5.70 21.13
N ARG A 9 -8.71 6.20 22.16
CA ARG A 9 -8.08 6.69 23.40
C ARG A 9 -7.34 5.59 24.15
N ILE A 10 -7.85 4.35 24.16
CA ILE A 10 -7.18 3.21 24.77
C ILE A 10 -5.91 2.86 23.98
N LEU A 11 -5.97 2.83 22.64
CA LEU A 11 -4.79 2.60 21.78
C LEU A 11 -3.71 3.67 21.99
N VAL A 12 -4.11 4.95 21.95
CA VAL A 12 -3.20 6.08 22.23
C VAL A 12 -2.70 6.02 23.67
N TYR A 13 -3.54 5.66 24.65
CA TYR A 13 -3.16 5.50 26.05
C TYR A 13 -2.17 4.34 26.26
N ILE A 14 -2.35 3.22 25.55
CA ILE A 14 -1.45 2.05 25.60
C ILE A 14 -0.11 2.39 24.96
N SER A 15 -0.10 2.99 23.78
CA SER A 15 1.14 3.48 23.14
C SER A 15 1.89 4.47 24.03
N LYS A 16 1.15 5.35 24.70
CA LYS A 16 1.71 6.35 25.62
C LYS A 16 2.23 5.73 26.93
N ARG A 17 1.54 4.73 27.50
CA ARG A 17 2.08 3.92 28.62
C ARG A 17 3.36 3.20 28.19
N ALA A 18 3.34 2.62 26.99
CA ALA A 18 4.53 2.03 26.40
C ALA A 18 5.65 3.07 26.10
N LEU A 19 5.42 4.37 26.08
CA LEU A 19 6.52 5.34 25.86
C LEU A 19 6.95 6.07 27.14
N HIS A 20 6.06 6.23 28.13
CA HIS A 20 6.28 7.09 29.30
C HIS A 20 6.24 6.40 30.66
N GLU A 21 5.81 5.14 30.74
CA GLU A 21 5.78 4.42 32.03
C GLU A 21 7.22 4.05 32.41
N LYS A 22 7.75 4.69 33.48
CA LYS A 22 9.03 4.29 34.09
C LYS A 22 8.91 2.84 34.51
N GLU A 23 9.73 1.98 33.91
CA GLU A 23 9.61 0.55 34.07
C GLU A 23 10.19 0.12 35.43
N GLU A 24 9.32 -0.07 36.42
CA GLU A 24 9.71 -0.74 37.66
C GLU A 24 9.85 -2.25 37.39
N ARG A 25 11.05 -2.77 37.63
CA ARG A 25 11.37 -4.19 37.41
C ARG A 25 10.64 -5.04 38.45
N ALA A 26 9.49 -5.61 38.07
CA ALA A 26 8.87 -6.68 38.84
C ALA A 26 9.84 -7.89 38.90
N LYS A 27 10.10 -8.43 40.10
CA LYS A 27 10.95 -9.63 40.29
C LYS A 27 10.47 -10.76 39.35
N GLY A 28 11.38 -11.28 38.53
CA GLY A 28 11.12 -12.41 37.62
C GLY A 28 10.57 -12.08 36.23
N ARG A 29 10.40 -10.81 35.84
CA ARG A 29 9.96 -10.42 34.48
C ARG A 29 11.04 -9.66 33.70
N LEU A 30 11.11 -9.89 32.38
CA LEU A 30 11.98 -9.15 31.46
C LEU A 30 11.57 -7.67 31.39
N THR A 31 12.55 -6.78 31.23
CA THR A 31 12.28 -5.39 30.86
C THR A 31 11.89 -5.30 29.38
N ARG A 32 11.22 -4.22 28.98
CA ARG A 32 10.82 -4.02 27.58
C ARG A 32 12.02 -3.92 26.65
N ASN A 33 13.11 -3.31 27.10
CA ASN A 33 14.35 -3.24 26.32
C ASN A 33 15.03 -4.61 26.19
N GLN A 34 15.03 -5.43 27.25
CA GLN A 34 15.53 -6.81 27.17
C GLN A 34 14.68 -7.65 26.23
N PHE A 35 13.35 -7.54 26.33
CA PHE A 35 12.44 -8.21 25.42
C PHE A 35 12.66 -7.78 23.96
N PHE A 36 12.84 -6.47 23.71
CA PHE A 36 13.17 -5.94 22.40
C PHE A 36 14.44 -6.58 21.83
N LEU A 37 15.53 -6.58 22.60
CA LEU A 37 16.81 -7.16 22.16
C LEU A 37 16.70 -8.67 21.87
N ILE A 38 16.00 -9.43 22.71
CA ILE A 38 15.79 -10.86 22.48
C ILE A 38 14.98 -11.08 21.20
N ALA A 39 13.84 -10.39 21.05
CA ALA A 39 13.00 -10.51 19.87
C ALA A 39 13.72 -10.06 18.59
N PHE A 40 14.56 -9.02 18.69
CA PHE A 40 15.40 -8.53 17.61
C PHE A 40 16.40 -9.59 17.15
N ILE A 41 17.15 -10.20 18.08
CA ILE A 41 18.12 -11.26 17.77
C ILE A 41 17.41 -12.48 17.18
N CYS A 42 16.26 -12.87 17.75
CA CYS A 42 15.46 -13.96 17.21
C CYS A 42 14.98 -13.67 15.77
N SER A 43 14.49 -12.46 15.49
CA SER A 43 14.06 -12.07 14.14
C SER A 43 15.23 -12.03 13.16
N PHE A 44 16.36 -11.48 13.59
CA PHE A 44 17.59 -11.41 12.81
C PHE A 44 18.06 -12.82 12.43
N ALA A 45 18.14 -13.74 13.40
CA ALA A 45 18.54 -15.12 13.14
C ALA A 45 17.49 -15.89 12.32
N TYR A 46 16.20 -15.67 12.57
CA TYR A 46 15.13 -16.36 11.86
C TYR A 46 15.10 -16.01 10.38
N TYR A 47 15.35 -14.74 10.01
CA TYR A 47 15.26 -14.30 8.61
C TYR A 47 16.28 -14.97 7.68
N VAL A 48 17.37 -15.55 8.20
CA VAL A 48 18.29 -16.41 7.42
C VAL A 48 17.54 -17.58 6.75
N LEU A 49 16.49 -18.08 7.41
CA LEU A 49 15.67 -19.17 6.87
C LEU A 49 14.88 -18.71 5.64
N PRO A 50 13.85 -17.85 5.72
CA PRO A 50 13.10 -17.47 4.52
C PRO A 50 13.91 -16.63 3.54
N GLY A 51 14.89 -15.85 4.01
CA GLY A 51 15.66 -14.94 3.15
C GLY A 51 16.76 -15.61 2.33
N TYR A 52 17.18 -16.83 2.67
CA TYR A 52 18.27 -17.50 1.95
C TYR A 52 18.13 -19.03 1.92
N LEU A 53 17.99 -19.69 3.07
CA LEU A 53 18.01 -21.15 3.13
C LEU A 53 16.73 -21.80 2.60
N PHE A 54 15.57 -21.26 2.90
CA PHE A 54 14.26 -21.83 2.56
C PHE A 54 13.26 -20.72 2.12
N PRO A 55 13.44 -20.12 0.93
CA PRO A 55 12.49 -19.17 0.35
C PRO A 55 11.03 -19.67 0.27
N ALA A 56 10.82 -20.98 0.17
CA ALA A 56 9.47 -21.57 0.20
C ALA A 56 8.67 -21.28 1.49
N LEU A 57 9.31 -20.80 2.57
CA LEU A 57 8.60 -20.36 3.79
C LEU A 57 7.80 -19.07 3.55
N SER A 58 8.15 -18.30 2.52
CA SER A 58 7.45 -17.05 2.19
C SER A 58 6.11 -17.30 1.48
N SER A 59 5.92 -18.48 0.85
CA SER A 59 4.63 -18.91 0.30
C SER A 59 4.43 -20.43 0.36
N LEU A 60 3.87 -20.92 1.46
CA LEU A 60 3.49 -22.33 1.60
C LEU A 60 2.06 -22.56 1.07
N SER A 61 1.96 -23.01 -0.17
CA SER A 61 0.68 -23.34 -0.85
C SER A 61 0.36 -24.83 -0.75
N TRP A 62 -0.20 -25.27 0.39
CA TRP A 62 -0.45 -26.72 0.65
C TRP A 62 -1.37 -27.37 -0.38
N LEU A 63 -2.34 -26.64 -0.95
CA LEU A 63 -3.29 -27.19 -1.92
C LEU A 63 -2.59 -27.64 -3.21
N CYS A 64 -1.54 -26.96 -3.64
CA CYS A 64 -0.72 -27.38 -4.78
C CYS A 64 0.12 -28.62 -4.48
N TRP A 65 0.54 -28.82 -3.22
CA TRP A 65 1.26 -30.04 -2.83
C TRP A 65 0.36 -31.27 -2.83
N VAL A 66 -0.91 -31.11 -2.41
CA VAL A 66 -1.89 -32.21 -2.42
C VAL A 66 -2.34 -32.55 -3.84
N PHE A 67 -2.48 -31.55 -4.72
CA PHE A 67 -2.98 -31.73 -6.09
C PHE A 67 -2.01 -31.17 -7.14
N PRO A 68 -0.85 -31.82 -7.36
CA PRO A 68 0.23 -31.28 -8.19
C PRO A 68 -0.06 -31.20 -9.69
N THR A 69 -1.09 -31.90 -10.17
CA THR A 69 -1.43 -31.99 -11.61
C THR A 69 -2.66 -31.17 -11.99
N SER A 70 -3.39 -30.61 -11.03
CA SER A 70 -4.65 -29.91 -11.29
C SER A 70 -4.44 -28.42 -11.45
N ILE A 71 -4.72 -27.89 -12.66
CA ILE A 71 -4.67 -26.46 -12.97
C ILE A 71 -5.59 -25.68 -12.02
N LEU A 72 -6.82 -26.17 -11.81
CA LEU A 72 -7.79 -25.53 -10.93
C LEU A 72 -7.29 -25.49 -9.48
N ALA A 73 -6.69 -26.57 -8.98
CA ALA A 73 -6.15 -26.58 -7.62
C ALA A 73 -4.98 -25.58 -7.47
N HIS A 74 -4.16 -25.44 -8.51
CA HIS A 74 -3.06 -24.46 -8.50
C HIS A 74 -3.57 -23.02 -8.58
N GLN A 75 -4.57 -22.73 -9.42
CA GLN A 75 -5.19 -21.40 -9.50
C GLN A 75 -5.89 -21.01 -8.19
N LEU A 76 -6.55 -21.95 -7.52
CA LEU A 76 -7.16 -21.70 -6.22
C LEU A 76 -6.13 -21.57 -5.09
N GLY A 77 -5.12 -22.44 -5.09
CA GLY A 77 -4.21 -22.65 -3.97
C GLY A 77 -2.97 -21.76 -3.97
N SER A 78 -2.46 -21.36 -5.14
CA SER A 78 -1.21 -20.61 -5.26
C SER A 78 -1.29 -19.26 -4.55
N GLY A 79 -0.37 -19.05 -3.63
CA GLY A 79 -0.22 -17.82 -2.86
C GLY A 79 0.36 -16.66 -3.67
N LEU A 80 1.21 -16.93 -4.66
CA LEU A 80 1.86 -15.91 -5.48
C LEU A 80 1.14 -15.61 -6.79
N ARG A 81 0.56 -16.63 -7.44
CA ARG A 81 0.00 -16.56 -8.80
C ARG A 81 -1.47 -16.99 -8.87
N GLY A 82 -2.13 -17.15 -7.74
CA GLY A 82 -3.51 -17.61 -7.65
C GLY A 82 -4.32 -16.87 -6.60
N LEU A 83 -5.42 -17.50 -6.16
CA LEU A 83 -6.30 -16.94 -5.14
C LEU A 83 -5.76 -17.10 -3.71
N GLY A 84 -4.77 -17.96 -3.50
CA GLY A 84 -4.10 -18.19 -2.22
C GLY A 84 -4.97 -18.88 -1.17
N ILE A 85 -5.94 -19.71 -1.56
CA ILE A 85 -6.78 -20.45 -0.61
C ILE A 85 -5.90 -21.40 0.19
N GLY A 86 -5.71 -21.04 1.46
CA GLY A 86 -4.90 -21.80 2.40
C GLY A 86 -3.39 -21.57 2.24
N ALA A 87 -2.94 -20.64 1.39
CA ALA A 87 -1.55 -20.25 1.33
C ALA A 87 -1.16 -19.48 2.60
N ILE A 88 -0.03 -19.86 3.22
CA ILE A 88 0.49 -19.21 4.44
C ILE A 88 1.99 -18.95 4.25
N GLY A 89 2.39 -17.71 4.50
CA GLY A 89 3.78 -17.29 4.61
C GLY A 89 4.18 -17.18 6.08
N PHE A 90 5.30 -17.81 6.44
CA PHE A 90 5.91 -17.71 7.76
C PHE A 90 7.00 -16.65 7.83
N ASP A 91 7.26 -15.97 6.71
CA ASP A 91 8.24 -14.92 6.60
C ASP A 91 7.67 -13.54 7.00
N TRP A 92 8.33 -12.88 7.96
CA TRP A 92 7.97 -11.54 8.41
C TRP A 92 8.08 -10.50 7.28
N SER A 93 8.99 -10.71 6.31
CA SER A 93 9.12 -9.82 5.16
C SER A 93 7.87 -9.87 4.27
N SER A 94 7.41 -11.08 3.95
CA SER A 94 6.16 -11.31 3.21
C SER A 94 4.94 -10.80 3.97
N ILE A 95 4.87 -11.01 5.28
CA ILE A 95 3.74 -10.56 6.12
C ILE A 95 3.65 -9.03 6.18
N SER A 96 4.76 -8.32 6.32
CA SER A 96 4.77 -6.86 6.57
C SER A 96 4.92 -5.99 5.31
N ALA A 97 5.32 -6.57 4.17
CA ALA A 97 5.71 -5.84 2.96
C ALA A 97 4.72 -4.78 2.45
N TYR A 98 3.42 -5.10 2.40
CA TYR A 98 2.43 -4.27 1.69
C TYR A 98 1.40 -3.58 2.59
N LEU A 99 0.98 -4.22 3.66
CA LEU A 99 -0.04 -3.70 4.60
C LEU A 99 0.58 -3.10 5.88
N GLY A 100 1.91 -3.06 5.95
CA GLY A 100 2.65 -2.74 7.17
C GLY A 100 2.45 -3.81 8.26
N SER A 101 2.88 -3.51 9.49
CA SER A 101 2.80 -4.46 10.58
C SER A 101 1.34 -4.79 10.98
N PRO A 102 0.93 -6.08 10.94
CA PRO A 102 -0.39 -6.49 11.43
C PRO A 102 -0.54 -6.30 12.95
N LEU A 103 0.56 -6.28 13.71
CA LEU A 103 0.54 -6.08 15.16
C LEU A 103 0.17 -4.64 15.53
N ALA A 104 0.50 -3.66 14.67
CA ALA A 104 0.20 -2.26 14.92
C ALA A 104 -1.26 -1.90 14.59
N SER A 105 -1.88 -2.65 13.68
CA SER A 105 -3.23 -2.36 13.18
C SER A 105 -4.32 -2.79 14.17
N PRO A 106 -5.34 -1.95 14.43
CA PRO A 106 -6.47 -2.33 15.28
C PRO A 106 -7.25 -3.53 14.72
N TRP A 107 -7.71 -4.44 15.59
CA TRP A 107 -8.44 -5.65 15.17
C TRP A 107 -9.64 -5.36 14.25
N PHE A 108 -10.41 -4.30 14.51
CA PHE A 108 -11.55 -3.98 13.64
C PHE A 108 -11.10 -3.60 12.21
N ALA A 109 -9.95 -2.95 12.05
CA ALA A 109 -9.40 -2.60 10.75
C ALA A 109 -8.91 -3.86 10.03
N THR A 110 -8.24 -4.77 10.75
CA THR A 110 -7.86 -6.11 10.25
C THR A 110 -9.06 -6.89 9.73
N VAL A 111 -10.18 -6.88 10.45
CA VAL A 111 -11.42 -7.54 10.00
C VAL A 111 -12.00 -6.89 8.74
N ASN A 112 -11.96 -5.56 8.62
CA ASN A 112 -12.41 -4.88 7.40
C ASN A 112 -11.54 -5.25 6.19
N ILE A 113 -10.20 -5.28 6.36
CA ILE A 113 -9.28 -5.73 5.30
C ILE A 113 -9.55 -7.18 4.95
N ALA A 114 -9.68 -8.07 5.94
CA ALA A 114 -9.96 -9.48 5.70
C ALA A 114 -11.27 -9.71 4.94
N ALA A 115 -12.33 -8.99 5.32
CA ALA A 115 -13.61 -9.05 4.64
C ALA A 115 -13.53 -8.50 3.21
N GLY A 116 -12.80 -7.40 3.01
CA GLY A 116 -12.56 -6.81 1.69
C GLY A 116 -11.77 -7.72 0.77
N PHE A 117 -10.66 -8.27 1.29
CA PHE A 117 -9.85 -9.26 0.59
C PHE A 117 -10.67 -10.49 0.20
N ALA A 118 -11.44 -11.07 1.13
CA ALA A 118 -12.29 -12.22 0.85
C ALA A 118 -13.39 -11.90 -0.19
N LEU A 119 -14.01 -10.71 -0.11
CA LEU A 119 -14.99 -10.27 -1.09
C LEU A 119 -14.39 -10.18 -2.50
N ILE A 120 -13.18 -9.65 -2.62
CA ILE A 120 -12.56 -9.42 -3.92
C ILE A 120 -11.98 -10.72 -4.46
N MET A 121 -11.14 -11.40 -3.68
CA MET A 121 -10.42 -12.59 -4.13
C MET A 121 -11.24 -13.86 -4.16
N TYR A 122 -12.22 -14.04 -3.27
CA TYR A 122 -12.98 -15.29 -3.18
C TYR A 122 -14.42 -15.17 -3.71
N ILE A 123 -14.89 -13.96 -4.02
CA ILE A 123 -16.24 -13.76 -4.58
C ILE A 123 -16.16 -13.05 -5.94
N ILE A 124 -15.68 -11.81 -6.00
CA ILE A 124 -15.73 -10.99 -7.24
C ILE A 124 -14.83 -11.58 -8.34
N THR A 125 -13.56 -11.85 -8.04
CA THR A 125 -12.58 -12.37 -9.01
C THR A 125 -13.01 -13.73 -9.57
N PRO A 126 -13.35 -14.73 -8.73
CA PRO A 126 -14.02 -15.96 -9.14
C PRO A 126 -15.18 -15.79 -10.11
N ILE A 127 -16.18 -14.98 -9.73
CA ILE A 127 -17.38 -14.77 -10.53
C ILE A 127 -17.00 -14.18 -11.89
N ALA A 128 -16.12 -13.17 -11.91
CA ALA A 128 -15.66 -12.54 -13.15
C ALA A 128 -14.88 -13.53 -14.05
N TYR A 129 -13.97 -14.33 -13.46
CA TYR A 129 -13.13 -15.28 -14.21
C TYR A 129 -13.96 -16.42 -14.83
N TRP A 130 -14.79 -17.09 -14.02
CA TRP A 130 -15.52 -18.27 -14.48
C TRP A 130 -16.71 -17.94 -15.38
N LEU A 131 -17.35 -16.77 -15.20
CA LEU A 131 -18.33 -16.22 -16.15
C LEU A 131 -17.69 -15.64 -17.42
N ASN A 132 -16.35 -15.69 -17.54
CA ASN A 132 -15.59 -15.19 -18.67
C ASN A 132 -15.84 -13.71 -18.98
N VAL A 133 -16.08 -12.91 -17.93
CA VAL A 133 -16.26 -11.46 -18.06
C VAL A 133 -14.96 -10.89 -18.62
N PHE A 134 -15.04 -10.05 -19.65
CA PHE A 134 -13.88 -9.50 -20.35
C PHE A 134 -12.92 -10.52 -20.98
N LYS A 135 -13.41 -11.70 -21.41
CA LYS A 135 -12.57 -12.81 -21.95
C LYS A 135 -11.51 -13.30 -20.95
N ALA A 136 -11.82 -13.21 -19.65
CA ALA A 136 -10.91 -13.53 -18.55
C ALA A 136 -10.16 -14.87 -18.69
N LYS A 137 -10.77 -15.91 -19.27
CA LYS A 137 -10.17 -17.25 -19.36
C LYS A 137 -8.94 -17.32 -20.26
N ASN A 138 -8.78 -16.37 -21.18
CA ASN A 138 -7.62 -16.27 -22.07
C ASN A 138 -6.34 -15.87 -21.32
N PHE A 139 -6.47 -15.37 -20.09
CA PHE A 139 -5.37 -14.84 -19.29
C PHE A 139 -5.21 -15.62 -17.98
N PRO A 140 -4.04 -15.53 -17.33
CA PRO A 140 -3.88 -15.98 -15.96
C PRO A 140 -4.86 -15.26 -15.02
N ILE A 141 -5.42 -15.96 -14.03
CA ILE A 141 -6.37 -15.37 -13.07
C ILE A 141 -5.72 -14.21 -12.28
N PHE A 142 -4.45 -14.38 -11.92
CA PHE A 142 -3.63 -13.41 -11.21
C PHE A 142 -2.34 -13.17 -12.00
N SER A 143 -2.16 -11.94 -12.49
CA SER A 143 -0.92 -11.49 -13.13
C SER A 143 -0.85 -9.97 -13.09
N ASP A 144 0.37 -9.45 -12.96
CA ASP A 144 0.71 -8.04 -13.12
C ASP A 144 0.98 -7.63 -14.58
N GLY A 145 1.04 -8.59 -15.51
CA GLY A 145 1.31 -8.32 -16.93
C GLY A 145 0.11 -7.81 -17.72
N LEU A 146 0.39 -7.28 -18.91
CA LEU A 146 -0.56 -6.80 -19.90
C LEU A 146 -0.63 -7.76 -21.09
N PHE A 147 -1.82 -7.97 -21.65
CA PHE A 147 -2.06 -9.03 -22.64
C PHE A 147 -2.72 -8.54 -23.92
N THR A 148 -2.47 -9.23 -25.03
CA THR A 148 -3.23 -9.13 -26.27
C THR A 148 -4.51 -9.97 -26.20
N SER A 149 -5.43 -9.85 -27.16
CA SER A 149 -6.70 -10.61 -27.13
C SER A 149 -6.54 -12.15 -27.10
N THR A 150 -5.39 -12.66 -27.55
CA THR A 150 -5.05 -14.08 -27.62
C THR A 150 -4.35 -14.61 -26.36
N GLY A 151 -4.04 -13.74 -25.39
CA GLY A 151 -3.38 -14.13 -24.14
C GLY A 151 -1.85 -14.05 -24.18
N GLN A 152 -1.26 -13.52 -25.25
CA GLN A 152 0.18 -13.25 -25.33
C GLN A 152 0.52 -11.93 -24.61
N SER A 153 1.79 -11.79 -24.20
CA SER A 153 2.29 -10.54 -23.61
C SER A 153 2.12 -9.39 -24.60
N TYR A 154 1.61 -8.25 -24.13
CA TYR A 154 1.38 -7.08 -24.97
C TYR A 154 2.70 -6.37 -25.28
N ASN A 155 3.01 -6.17 -26.57
CA ASN A 155 4.25 -5.52 -26.96
C ASN A 155 4.11 -3.99 -26.88
N ILE A 156 4.48 -3.42 -25.73
CA ILE A 156 4.35 -1.99 -25.46
C ILE A 156 5.28 -1.15 -26.34
N SER A 157 6.48 -1.64 -26.67
CA SER A 157 7.43 -0.90 -27.51
C SER A 157 6.99 -0.77 -28.97
N ALA A 158 6.08 -1.65 -29.43
CA ALA A 158 5.53 -1.58 -30.78
C ALA A 158 4.53 -0.43 -30.98
N ILE A 159 3.89 0.05 -29.92
CA ILE A 159 2.87 1.11 -29.97
C ILE A 159 3.40 2.49 -29.54
N ILE A 160 4.71 2.60 -29.28
CA ILE A 160 5.35 3.82 -28.81
C ILE A 160 6.25 4.39 -29.91
N ASP A 161 6.11 5.69 -30.19
CA ASP A 161 6.98 6.43 -31.11
C ASP A 161 8.35 6.79 -30.45
N SER A 162 9.27 7.36 -31.24
CA SER A 162 10.59 7.78 -30.73
C SER A 162 10.54 8.88 -29.65
N ASN A 163 9.39 9.53 -29.46
CA ASN A 163 9.16 10.60 -28.49
C ASN A 163 8.32 10.15 -27.28
N PHE A 164 8.17 8.83 -27.09
CA PHE A 164 7.34 8.23 -26.03
C PHE A 164 5.84 8.55 -26.12
N HIS A 165 5.32 8.91 -27.29
CA HIS A 165 3.90 9.04 -27.56
C HIS A 165 3.31 7.75 -28.13
N ILE A 166 1.99 7.66 -28.08
CA ILE A 166 1.24 6.57 -28.68
C ILE A 166 1.16 6.73 -30.21
N ASP A 167 1.63 5.71 -30.93
CA ASP A 167 1.36 5.56 -32.36
C ASP A 167 -0.02 4.91 -32.54
N MET A 168 -0.98 5.69 -33.05
CA MET A 168 -2.35 5.22 -33.24
C MET A 168 -2.47 4.16 -34.34
N GLU A 169 -1.68 4.25 -35.41
CA GLU A 169 -1.74 3.26 -36.48
C GLU A 169 -1.20 1.92 -36.00
N ALA A 170 -0.10 1.94 -35.25
CA ALA A 170 0.44 0.73 -34.63
C ALA A 170 -0.52 0.16 -33.58
N TYR A 171 -1.13 1.00 -32.76
CA TYR A 171 -2.13 0.59 -31.77
C TYR A 171 -3.37 -0.07 -32.42
N GLU A 172 -3.87 0.46 -33.53
CA GLU A 172 -4.99 -0.13 -34.25
C GLU A 172 -4.64 -1.51 -34.86
N ARG A 173 -3.37 -1.73 -35.25
CA ARG A 173 -2.88 -3.02 -35.76
C ARG A 173 -2.69 -4.07 -34.66
N GLU A 174 -2.08 -3.67 -33.54
CA GLU A 174 -1.86 -4.55 -32.37
C GLU A 174 -3.17 -4.86 -31.62
N GLY A 175 -4.10 -3.91 -31.64
CA GLY A 175 -5.41 -4.03 -31.01
C GLY A 175 -5.45 -3.62 -29.54
N PRO A 176 -6.64 -3.74 -28.91
CA PRO A 176 -6.85 -3.26 -27.54
C PRO A 176 -6.08 -4.10 -26.52
N LEU A 177 -5.67 -3.43 -25.45
CA LEU A 177 -4.97 -4.03 -24.32
C LEU A 177 -5.94 -4.74 -23.37
N TYR A 178 -5.58 -5.93 -22.93
CA TYR A 178 -6.31 -6.74 -21.97
C TYR A 178 -5.56 -6.88 -20.64
N LEU A 179 -6.32 -6.89 -19.56
CA LEU A 179 -5.83 -7.02 -18.19
C LEU A 179 -6.23 -8.38 -17.61
N SER A 180 -5.40 -8.90 -16.70
CA SER A 180 -5.78 -10.05 -15.87
C SER A 180 -7.02 -9.74 -15.02
N THR A 181 -7.75 -10.78 -14.60
CA THR A 181 -9.02 -10.58 -13.87
C THR A 181 -8.80 -9.88 -12.54
N VAL A 182 -7.78 -10.30 -11.78
CA VAL A 182 -7.42 -9.64 -10.52
C VAL A 182 -7.04 -8.19 -10.77
N PHE A 183 -6.24 -7.90 -11.80
CA PHE A 183 -5.78 -6.53 -12.04
C PHE A 183 -6.95 -5.60 -12.42
N ALA A 184 -7.84 -6.05 -13.31
CA ALA A 184 -9.05 -5.30 -13.68
C ALA A 184 -9.99 -5.07 -12.48
N MET A 185 -10.25 -6.10 -11.66
CA MET A 185 -11.11 -5.97 -10.49
C MET A 185 -10.48 -5.08 -9.40
N SER A 186 -9.17 -5.16 -9.20
CA SER A 186 -8.46 -4.26 -8.27
C SER A 186 -8.60 -2.79 -8.67
N TYR A 187 -8.53 -2.44 -9.96
CA TYR A 187 -8.80 -1.08 -10.41
C TYR A 187 -10.23 -0.64 -10.13
N GLY A 188 -11.22 -1.50 -10.42
CA GLY A 188 -12.63 -1.20 -10.12
C GLY A 188 -12.86 -0.94 -8.65
N VAL A 189 -12.37 -1.82 -7.79
CA VAL A 189 -12.52 -1.66 -6.34
C VAL A 189 -11.72 -0.44 -5.84
N GLY A 190 -10.60 -0.09 -6.48
CA GLY A 190 -9.89 1.17 -6.28
C GLY A 190 -10.76 2.42 -6.54
N PHE A 191 -11.53 2.44 -7.63
CA PHE A 191 -12.50 3.53 -7.89
C PHE A 191 -13.59 3.61 -6.82
N ALA A 192 -14.06 2.45 -6.35
CA ALA A 192 -15.04 2.37 -5.27
C ALA A 192 -14.47 2.88 -3.94
N CYS A 193 -13.22 2.54 -3.62
CA CYS A 193 -12.51 2.98 -2.42
C CYS A 193 -12.39 4.50 -2.34
N LEU A 194 -12.08 5.16 -3.47
CA LEU A 194 -11.94 6.61 -3.56
C LEU A 194 -13.25 7.33 -3.18
N THR A 195 -14.33 7.01 -3.88
CA THR A 195 -15.64 7.65 -3.65
C THR A 195 -16.18 7.29 -2.26
N ALA A 196 -15.96 6.05 -1.81
CA ALA A 196 -16.27 5.64 -0.46
C ALA A 196 -15.51 6.47 0.57
N THR A 197 -14.22 6.79 0.34
CA THR A 197 -13.39 7.60 1.25
C THR A 197 -14.02 8.98 1.48
N VAL A 198 -14.36 9.69 0.40
CA VAL A 198 -14.96 11.02 0.49
C VAL A 198 -16.32 10.96 1.19
N VAL A 199 -17.21 10.08 0.74
CA VAL A 199 -18.57 9.98 1.30
C VAL A 199 -18.55 9.52 2.76
N HIS A 200 -17.71 8.55 3.11
CA HIS A 200 -17.59 8.04 4.47
C HIS A 200 -17.14 9.15 5.43
N VAL A 201 -16.10 9.91 5.09
CA VAL A 201 -15.59 10.99 5.94
C VAL A 201 -16.64 12.09 6.11
N ILE A 202 -17.35 12.47 5.05
CA ILE A 202 -18.42 13.48 5.12
C ILE A 202 -19.54 13.01 6.07
N ILE A 203 -20.01 11.76 5.93
CA ILE A 203 -21.16 11.25 6.67
C ILE A 203 -20.82 10.96 8.14
N PHE A 204 -19.69 10.29 8.41
CA PHE A 204 -19.35 9.83 9.75
C PHE A 204 -18.56 10.87 10.56
N ASN A 205 -17.68 11.63 9.91
CA ASN A 205 -16.77 12.56 10.58
C ASN A 205 -17.07 14.03 10.29
N GLY A 206 -17.87 14.35 9.26
CA GLY A 206 -18.07 15.73 8.80
C GLY A 206 -18.55 16.72 9.87
N ARG A 207 -19.46 16.30 10.76
CA ARG A 207 -19.91 17.15 11.88
C ARG A 207 -18.80 17.47 12.87
N GLU A 208 -17.96 16.48 13.16
CA GLU A 208 -16.85 16.62 14.10
C GLU A 208 -15.73 17.46 13.49
N ILE A 209 -15.39 17.21 12.22
CA ILE A 209 -14.45 18.02 11.44
C ILE A 209 -14.90 19.48 11.44
N TRP A 210 -16.17 19.76 11.16
CA TRP A 210 -16.71 21.12 11.19
C TRP A 210 -16.59 21.79 12.55
N GLN A 211 -16.92 21.08 13.63
CA GLN A 211 -16.79 21.59 15.00
C GLN A 211 -15.32 21.82 15.40
N LEU A 212 -14.41 20.92 15.00
CA LEU A 212 -12.99 21.03 15.25
C LEU A 212 -12.37 22.18 14.44
N SER A 213 -12.73 22.34 13.17
CA SER A 213 -12.32 23.49 12.36
C SER A 213 -12.81 24.79 12.99
N LYS A 214 -14.10 24.89 13.35
CA LYS A 214 -14.65 26.09 13.99
C LYS A 214 -13.99 26.40 15.33
N SER A 215 -13.68 25.40 16.15
CA SER A 215 -13.01 25.59 17.43
C SER A 215 -11.51 25.92 17.26
N ALA A 216 -10.81 25.34 16.28
CA ALA A 216 -9.44 25.72 15.94
C ALA A 216 -9.32 27.21 15.60
N PHE A 217 -10.32 27.79 14.92
CA PHE A 217 -10.37 29.22 14.60
C PHE A 217 -10.89 30.12 15.73
N ARG A 218 -11.68 29.62 16.69
CA ARG A 218 -12.35 30.45 17.73
C ARG A 218 -11.92 30.20 19.17
N GLU A 219 -11.62 28.96 19.59
CA GLU A 219 -11.33 28.61 20.98
C GLU A 219 -10.26 27.51 21.10
N LYS A 220 -9.09 27.84 21.66
CA LYS A 220 -8.07 26.86 22.05
C LYS A 220 -8.52 26.09 23.30
N LYS A 221 -9.37 25.06 23.15
CA LYS A 221 -9.49 24.01 24.16
C LYS A 221 -8.14 23.28 24.24
N MET A 222 -7.32 23.71 25.19
CA MET A 222 -5.95 23.25 25.32
C MET A 222 -5.88 21.94 26.07
N ASP A 223 -5.42 20.90 25.39
CA ASP A 223 -5.13 19.63 26.04
C ASP A 223 -3.89 19.75 26.97
N VAL A 224 -3.72 18.76 27.85
CA VAL A 224 -2.61 18.74 28.82
C VAL A 224 -1.26 18.73 28.10
N HIS A 225 -1.17 18.11 26.93
CA HIS A 225 0.07 18.07 26.17
C HIS A 225 0.44 19.41 25.56
N THR A 226 -0.52 20.15 25.02
CA THR A 226 -0.32 21.49 24.50
C THR A 226 0.09 22.43 25.63
N LYS A 227 -0.50 22.29 26.83
CA LYS A 227 -0.05 23.03 28.03
C LYS A 227 1.43 22.77 28.34
N LEU A 228 1.85 21.50 28.38
CA LEU A 228 3.25 21.12 28.62
C LEU A 228 4.19 21.58 27.50
N MET A 229 3.72 21.56 26.25
CA MET A 229 4.51 21.94 25.07
C MET A 229 4.67 23.46 24.90
N ARG A 230 3.91 24.29 25.62
CA ARG A 230 4.05 25.76 25.57
C ARG A 230 5.45 26.27 25.90
N LYS A 231 6.23 25.51 26.67
CA LYS A 231 7.62 25.84 26.99
C LYS A 231 8.49 25.90 25.71
N TYR A 232 8.15 25.14 24.68
CA TYR A 232 8.92 25.09 23.44
C TYR A 232 8.39 26.08 22.41
N LYS A 233 9.31 26.74 21.71
CA LYS A 233 8.96 27.62 20.58
C LYS A 233 8.36 26.77 19.46
N GLN A 234 7.19 27.17 18.98
CA GLN A 234 6.56 26.55 17.82
C GLN A 234 7.38 26.82 16.55
N VAL A 235 7.18 25.97 15.55
CA VAL A 235 7.74 26.16 14.21
C VAL A 235 6.96 27.31 13.55
N PRO A 236 7.63 28.37 13.07
CA PRO A 236 6.95 29.43 12.34
C PRO A 236 6.29 28.89 11.07
N GLU A 237 5.07 29.33 10.77
CA GLU A 237 4.33 28.90 9.57
C GLU A 237 5.05 29.25 8.26
N TRP A 238 5.86 30.31 8.28
CA TRP A 238 6.67 30.71 7.12
C TRP A 238 7.71 29.65 6.73
N TRP A 239 8.19 28.80 7.65
CA TRP A 239 9.13 27.71 7.31
C TRP A 239 8.47 26.74 6.32
N PHE A 240 7.23 26.34 6.60
CA PHE A 240 6.46 25.45 5.73
C PHE A 240 6.13 26.14 4.40
N THR A 241 5.74 27.41 4.46
CA THR A 241 5.37 28.18 3.26
C THR A 241 6.57 28.39 2.34
N CYS A 242 7.76 28.68 2.89
CA CYS A 242 8.99 28.81 2.12
C CYS A 242 9.39 27.48 1.47
N ILE A 243 9.37 26.36 2.20
CA ILE A 243 9.66 25.04 1.62
C ILE A 243 8.66 24.72 0.50
N LEU A 244 7.37 24.96 0.72
CA LEU A 244 6.34 24.72 -0.30
C LEU A 244 6.58 25.58 -1.55
N ALA A 245 6.82 26.87 -1.39
CA ALA A 245 7.05 27.79 -2.49
C ALA A 245 8.32 27.45 -3.28
N VAL A 246 9.42 27.13 -2.59
CA VAL A 246 10.67 26.70 -3.21
C VAL A 246 10.48 25.40 -3.99
N ASN A 247 9.82 24.40 -3.40
CA ASN A 247 9.58 23.12 -4.08
C ASN A 247 8.68 23.29 -5.31
N ILE A 248 7.55 24.00 -5.19
CA ILE A 248 6.66 24.23 -6.34
C ILE A 248 7.40 24.98 -7.45
N SER A 249 8.16 26.01 -7.11
CA SER A 249 8.92 26.79 -8.10
C SER A 249 10.00 25.95 -8.77
N ALA A 250 10.74 25.14 -8.00
CA ALA A 250 11.74 24.23 -8.52
C ALA A 250 11.11 23.15 -9.42
N THR A 251 9.97 22.57 -9.04
CA THR A 251 9.25 21.59 -9.84
C THR A 251 8.74 22.19 -11.15
N ILE A 252 8.14 23.39 -11.12
CA ILE A 252 7.70 24.09 -12.34
C ILE A 252 8.88 24.39 -13.25
N PHE A 253 9.99 24.88 -12.69
CA PHE A 253 11.21 25.14 -13.45
C PHE A 253 11.75 23.87 -14.11
N THR A 254 11.87 22.77 -13.36
CA THR A 254 12.37 21.50 -13.88
C THR A 254 11.47 20.94 -14.98
N CYS A 255 10.15 20.95 -14.79
CA CYS A 255 9.21 20.48 -15.81
C CYS A 255 9.23 21.34 -17.08
N GLN A 256 9.43 22.66 -16.95
CA GLN A 256 9.49 23.56 -18.10
C GLN A 256 10.84 23.48 -18.83
N TYR A 257 11.94 23.32 -18.10
CA TYR A 257 13.29 23.23 -18.66
C TYR A 257 13.54 21.87 -19.32
N TYR A 258 13.12 20.78 -18.68
CA TYR A 258 13.22 19.42 -19.21
C TYR A 258 11.89 18.95 -19.83
N ASN A 259 11.22 19.85 -20.54
CA ASN A 259 9.90 19.56 -21.12
C ASN A 259 9.94 18.38 -22.10
N ASP A 260 11.03 18.24 -22.86
CA ASP A 260 11.21 17.14 -23.82
C ASP A 260 11.26 15.76 -23.14
N GLN A 261 11.64 15.70 -21.85
CA GLN A 261 11.75 14.46 -21.09
C GLN A 261 10.55 14.24 -20.15
N LEU A 262 10.18 15.25 -19.35
CA LEU A 262 9.15 15.12 -18.32
C LEU A 262 7.73 15.31 -18.87
N GLN A 263 7.58 16.09 -19.93
CA GLN A 263 6.33 16.29 -20.69
C GLN A 263 5.13 16.82 -19.87
N LEU A 264 5.32 17.18 -18.60
CA LEU A 264 4.25 17.65 -17.72
C LEU A 264 4.17 19.19 -17.76
N PRO A 265 3.06 19.78 -18.22
CA PRO A 265 2.92 21.24 -18.25
C PRO A 265 2.77 21.83 -16.84
N TRP A 266 3.11 23.13 -16.71
CA TRP A 266 3.09 23.85 -15.43
C TRP A 266 1.75 23.78 -14.67
N TRP A 267 0.62 23.79 -15.39
CA TRP A 267 -0.71 23.70 -14.78
C TRP A 267 -0.96 22.33 -14.15
N GLY A 268 -0.33 21.27 -14.66
CA GLY A 268 -0.44 19.91 -14.14
C GLY A 268 0.11 19.83 -12.72
N ILE A 269 1.20 20.56 -12.43
CA ILE A 269 1.79 20.62 -11.08
C ILE A 269 0.82 21.29 -10.10
N LEU A 270 0.22 22.42 -10.48
CA LEU A 270 -0.75 23.12 -9.64
C LEU A 270 -1.99 22.28 -9.37
N LEU A 271 -2.48 21.56 -10.38
CA LEU A 271 -3.59 20.63 -10.25
C LEU A 271 -3.23 19.47 -9.29
N ALA A 272 -2.03 18.89 -9.43
CA ALA A 272 -1.55 17.83 -8.53
C ALA A 272 -1.47 18.33 -7.07
N CYS A 273 -0.95 19.54 -6.83
CA CYS A 273 -0.95 20.15 -5.51
C CYS A 273 -2.37 20.35 -4.95
N GLY A 274 -3.31 20.81 -5.78
CA GLY A 274 -4.71 20.97 -5.40
C GLY A 274 -5.37 19.65 -4.96
N LEU A 275 -5.13 18.58 -5.73
CA LEU A 275 -5.60 17.24 -5.38
C LEU A 275 -4.97 16.73 -4.08
N ALA A 276 -3.66 16.89 -3.92
CA ALA A 276 -2.96 16.49 -2.69
C ALA A 276 -3.55 17.18 -1.46
N ILE A 277 -3.78 18.50 -1.52
CA ILE A 277 -4.39 19.28 -0.44
C ILE A 277 -5.79 18.78 -0.10
N PHE A 278 -6.64 18.57 -1.12
CA PHE A 278 -8.01 18.12 -0.92
C PHE A 278 -8.07 16.74 -0.25
N PHE A 279 -7.29 15.78 -0.74
CA PHE A 279 -7.35 14.39 -0.26
C PHE A 279 -6.54 14.13 1.02
N THR A 280 -5.60 15.02 1.39
CA THR A 280 -4.84 14.89 2.65
C THR A 280 -5.77 14.74 3.85
N LEU A 281 -6.86 15.52 3.91
CA LEU A 281 -7.77 15.49 5.05
C LEU A 281 -8.59 14.19 5.12
N PRO A 282 -9.35 13.77 4.09
CA PRO A 282 -10.10 12.51 4.13
C PRO A 282 -9.22 11.28 4.38
N VAL A 283 -8.11 11.16 3.65
CA VAL A 283 -7.19 10.02 3.82
C VAL A 283 -6.52 10.07 5.19
N GLY A 284 -6.13 11.25 5.67
CA GLY A 284 -5.55 11.42 7.00
C GLY A 284 -6.50 11.00 8.13
N VAL A 285 -7.81 11.26 8.01
CA VAL A 285 -8.81 10.82 8.99
C VAL A 285 -8.93 9.29 9.04
N ILE A 286 -8.95 8.65 7.87
CA ILE A 286 -9.01 7.18 7.79
C ILE A 286 -7.71 6.59 8.35
N ALA A 287 -6.55 7.04 7.88
CA ALA A 287 -5.25 6.58 8.35
C ALA A 287 -5.09 6.74 9.87
N ALA A 288 -5.55 7.86 10.44
CA ALA A 288 -5.50 8.11 11.88
C ALA A 288 -6.41 7.21 12.71
N THR A 289 -7.47 6.64 12.12
CA THR A 289 -8.44 5.80 12.83
C THR A 289 -8.19 4.30 12.63
N THR A 290 -7.77 3.90 11.44
CA THR A 290 -7.63 2.50 11.04
C THR A 290 -6.20 2.03 10.89
N ASN A 291 -5.21 2.95 10.94
CA ASN A 291 -3.81 2.67 10.62
C ASN A 291 -3.59 2.16 9.18
N GLN A 292 -4.55 2.45 8.28
CA GLN A 292 -4.52 1.99 6.88
C GLN A 292 -4.76 3.20 5.97
N THR A 293 -3.93 3.34 4.93
CA THR A 293 -4.03 4.47 3.98
C THR A 293 -4.67 3.97 2.68
N PRO A 294 -5.91 4.38 2.36
CA PRO A 294 -6.45 4.22 1.01
C PRO A 294 -5.49 4.83 -0.02
N ALA A 295 -5.15 4.12 -1.10
CA ALA A 295 -4.31 4.70 -2.14
C ALA A 295 -5.15 5.48 -3.17
N LEU A 296 -4.62 6.62 -3.59
CA LEU A 296 -5.24 7.52 -4.57
C LEU A 296 -4.50 7.52 -5.91
N ASN A 297 -3.47 6.68 -6.05
CA ASN A 297 -2.65 6.55 -7.26
C ASN A 297 -3.51 6.47 -8.52
N ILE A 298 -4.52 5.60 -8.49
CA ILE A 298 -5.41 5.35 -9.61
C ILE A 298 -6.18 6.62 -10.01
N PHE A 299 -6.60 7.43 -9.03
CA PHE A 299 -7.40 8.63 -9.31
C PHE A 299 -6.58 9.77 -9.90
N THR A 300 -5.35 9.96 -9.42
CA THR A 300 -4.44 10.96 -9.99
C THR A 300 -4.14 10.62 -11.45
N GLU A 301 -3.90 9.35 -11.74
CA GLU A 301 -3.67 8.83 -13.10
C GLU A 301 -4.93 8.94 -13.97
N TYR A 302 -6.11 8.66 -13.43
CA TYR A 302 -7.39 8.80 -14.13
C TYR A 302 -7.65 10.25 -14.58
N ILE A 303 -7.44 11.25 -13.71
CA ILE A 303 -7.65 12.66 -14.05
C ILE A 303 -6.69 13.10 -15.16
N ILE A 304 -5.38 12.92 -14.94
CA ILE A 304 -4.39 13.41 -15.90
C ILE A 304 -4.48 12.67 -17.24
N GLY A 305 -4.77 11.36 -17.22
CA GLY A 305 -4.97 10.59 -18.43
C GLY A 305 -6.18 11.04 -19.25
N TYR A 306 -7.23 11.58 -18.63
CA TYR A 306 -8.36 12.16 -19.37
C TYR A 306 -8.07 13.55 -19.93
N ILE A 307 -7.34 14.38 -19.19
CA ILE A 307 -7.06 15.78 -19.56
C ILE A 307 -5.90 15.86 -20.55
N TYR A 308 -4.88 15.02 -20.37
CA TYR A 308 -3.61 15.02 -21.10
C TYR A 308 -3.19 13.58 -21.48
N PRO A 309 -3.98 12.87 -22.32
CA PRO A 309 -3.67 11.52 -22.78
C PRO A 309 -2.47 11.49 -23.75
N GLY A 310 -1.81 10.35 -23.85
CA GLY A 310 -0.70 10.12 -24.78
C GLY A 310 0.69 10.39 -24.20
N TYR A 311 0.77 10.82 -22.94
CA TYR A 311 2.01 11.21 -22.27
C TYR A 311 2.24 10.36 -21.01
N PRO A 312 2.86 9.18 -21.13
CA PRO A 312 3.08 8.28 -19.99
C PRO A 312 3.98 8.89 -18.90
N VAL A 313 5.05 9.59 -19.30
CA VAL A 313 5.98 10.22 -18.36
C VAL A 313 5.30 11.34 -17.57
N ALA A 314 4.51 12.18 -18.25
CA ALA A 314 3.72 13.22 -17.59
C ALA A 314 2.74 12.64 -16.57
N SER A 315 2.08 11.52 -16.90
CA SER A 315 1.19 10.81 -15.97
C SER A 315 1.93 10.29 -14.73
N MET A 316 3.13 9.71 -14.92
CA MET A 316 3.98 9.28 -13.80
C MET A 316 4.34 10.45 -12.89
N CYS A 317 4.80 11.57 -13.44
CA CYS A 317 5.13 12.77 -12.67
C CYS A 317 3.93 13.30 -11.90
N PHE A 318 2.76 13.40 -12.55
CA PHE A 318 1.53 13.87 -11.92
C PHE A 318 1.10 12.99 -10.73
N LYS A 319 1.21 11.66 -10.86
CA LYS A 319 0.97 10.71 -9.77
C LYS A 319 1.91 10.92 -8.59
N VAL A 320 3.21 11.10 -8.85
CA VAL A 320 4.20 11.33 -7.80
C VAL A 320 3.86 12.62 -7.04
N TYR A 321 3.63 13.73 -7.75
CA TYR A 321 3.30 15.01 -7.12
C TYR A 321 1.92 15.04 -6.44
N GLY A 322 0.94 14.29 -6.94
CA GLY A 322 -0.41 14.26 -6.37
C GLY A 322 -0.56 13.30 -5.19
N TYR A 323 -0.06 12.08 -5.32
CA TYR A 323 -0.27 11.01 -4.34
C TYR A 323 0.90 10.85 -3.35
N ILE A 324 2.15 10.82 -3.82
CA ILE A 324 3.31 10.59 -2.93
C ILE A 324 3.52 11.79 -2.01
N SER A 325 3.34 13.01 -2.51
CA SER A 325 3.38 14.22 -1.67
C SER A 325 2.32 14.20 -0.56
N MET A 326 1.11 13.74 -0.85
CA MET A 326 0.06 13.56 0.16
C MET A 326 0.45 12.49 1.19
N LYS A 327 0.92 11.32 0.74
CA LYS A 327 1.37 10.23 1.62
C LYS A 327 2.48 10.71 2.56
N GLN A 328 3.48 11.41 2.03
CA GLN A 328 4.57 11.97 2.81
C GLN A 328 4.07 13.04 3.80
N GLY A 329 3.09 13.86 3.42
CA GLY A 329 2.44 14.81 4.31
C GLY A 329 1.77 14.13 5.51
N ILE A 330 1.11 12.99 5.31
CA ILE A 330 0.51 12.21 6.40
C ILE A 330 1.59 11.63 7.31
N THR A 331 2.66 11.05 6.77
CA THR A 331 3.79 10.51 7.56
C THR A 331 4.47 11.61 8.38
N PHE A 332 4.71 12.77 7.77
CA PHE A 332 5.25 13.96 8.44
C PHE A 332 4.36 14.37 9.64
N LEU A 333 3.04 14.40 9.46
CA LEU A 333 2.08 14.68 10.54
C LEU A 333 2.09 13.61 11.64
N GLN A 334 2.25 12.33 11.29
CA GLN A 334 2.37 11.23 12.25
C GLN A 334 3.59 11.44 13.15
N ASP A 335 4.74 11.79 12.59
CA ASP A 335 5.97 12.03 13.33
C ASP A 335 5.89 13.28 14.22
N PHE A 336 5.28 14.36 13.72
CA PHE A 336 5.03 15.56 14.54
C PHE A 336 4.15 15.25 15.76
N LYS A 337 3.13 14.40 15.57
CA LYS A 337 2.25 13.95 16.65
C LYS A 337 2.99 13.09 17.66
N LEU A 338 3.84 12.17 17.19
CA LEU A 338 4.70 11.36 18.06
C LEU A 338 5.66 12.25 18.86
N GLY A 339 6.35 13.19 18.22
CA GLY A 339 7.23 14.15 18.87
C GLY A 339 6.50 15.01 19.91
N HIS A 340 5.27 15.43 19.63
CA HIS A 340 4.42 16.15 20.57
C HIS A 340 4.09 15.33 21.82
N TYR A 341 3.89 14.02 21.68
CA TYR A 341 3.69 13.10 22.81
C TYR A 341 4.99 12.83 23.57
N MET A 342 6.13 12.74 22.89
CA MET A 342 7.45 12.52 23.49
C MET A 342 8.08 13.78 24.10
N LYS A 343 7.45 14.96 23.94
CA LYS A 343 7.96 16.25 24.44
C LYS A 343 9.26 16.70 23.80
N ILE A 344 9.45 16.32 22.53
CA ILE A 344 10.56 16.78 21.69
C ILE A 344 10.24 18.21 21.20
N PRO A 345 11.20 19.16 21.27
CA PRO A 345 10.99 20.52 20.76
C PRO A 345 10.54 20.52 19.27
N PRO A 346 9.45 21.22 18.89
CA PRO A 346 8.90 21.15 17.53
C PRO A 346 9.88 21.59 16.44
N ARG A 347 10.72 22.60 16.71
CA ARG A 347 11.75 23.07 15.76
C ARG A 347 12.84 22.04 15.51
N ALA A 348 13.28 21.34 16.55
CA ALA A 348 14.27 20.27 16.41
C ALA A 348 13.69 19.11 15.58
N MET A 349 12.43 18.76 15.83
CA MET A 349 11.74 17.73 15.06
C MET A 349 11.57 18.12 13.59
N PHE A 350 11.20 19.38 13.30
CA PHE A 350 11.15 19.89 11.92
C PHE A 350 12.49 19.75 11.20
N ILE A 351 13.58 20.23 11.81
CA ILE A 351 14.92 20.19 11.21
C ILE A 351 15.37 18.74 10.99
N ALA A 352 15.13 17.86 11.97
CA ALA A 352 15.47 16.44 11.86
C ALA A 352 14.71 15.75 10.71
N GLN A 353 13.42 16.03 10.54
CA GLN A 353 12.62 15.45 9.45
C GLN A 353 13.03 15.99 8.09
N VAL A 354 13.24 17.31 7.95
CA VAL A 354 13.69 17.90 6.68
C VAL A 354 15.08 17.38 6.32
N GLY A 355 16.03 17.39 7.26
CA GLY A 355 17.38 16.88 7.04
C GLY A 355 17.39 15.38 6.71
N GLY A 356 16.63 14.57 7.46
CA GLY A 356 16.50 13.14 7.21
C GLY A 356 15.86 12.83 5.86
N THR A 357 14.87 13.62 5.42
CA THR A 357 14.25 13.47 4.11
C THR A 357 15.23 13.79 2.99
N MET A 358 16.06 14.83 3.14
CA MET A 358 17.10 15.16 2.15
C MET A 358 18.15 14.04 2.04
N ILE A 359 18.68 13.57 3.17
CA ILE A 359 19.66 12.48 3.20
C ILE A 359 19.07 11.22 2.56
N SER A 360 17.83 10.88 2.92
CA SER A 360 17.11 9.74 2.35
C SER A 360 16.95 9.89 0.83
N ALA A 361 16.56 11.06 0.33
CA ALA A 361 16.40 11.30 -1.11
C ALA A 361 17.70 11.09 -1.89
N PHE A 362 18.83 11.62 -1.39
CA PHE A 362 20.14 11.42 -2.02
C PHE A 362 20.61 9.96 -1.95
N ALA A 363 20.38 9.29 -0.82
CA ALA A 363 20.73 7.88 -0.66
C ALA A 363 19.93 6.98 -1.62
N HIS A 364 18.61 7.18 -1.72
CA HIS A 364 17.77 6.41 -2.66
C HIS A 364 18.17 6.68 -4.12
N LEU A 365 18.43 7.94 -4.48
CA LEU A 365 18.88 8.29 -5.83
C LEU A 365 20.23 7.64 -6.15
N GLY A 366 21.21 7.75 -5.24
CA GLY A 366 22.54 7.16 -5.41
C GLY A 366 22.48 5.64 -5.55
N THR A 367 21.70 4.97 -4.71
CA THR A 367 21.52 3.51 -4.77
C THR A 367 20.83 3.07 -6.06
N ALA A 368 19.81 3.79 -6.52
CA ALA A 368 19.12 3.48 -7.78
C ALA A 368 20.08 3.60 -8.98
N TRP A 369 20.84 4.70 -9.06
CA TRP A 369 21.85 4.90 -10.10
C TRP A 369 22.95 3.83 -10.06
N TRP A 370 23.42 3.48 -8.86
CA TRP A 370 24.42 2.44 -8.67
C TRP A 370 23.92 1.07 -9.13
N LEU A 371 22.70 0.67 -8.76
CA LEU A 371 22.10 -0.59 -9.18
C LEU A 371 21.90 -0.66 -10.69
N MET A 372 21.39 0.41 -11.32
CA MET A 372 21.22 0.45 -12.78
C MET A 372 22.55 0.39 -13.54
N ALA A 373 23.64 0.91 -12.97
CA ALA A 373 24.96 0.87 -13.59
C ALA A 373 25.70 -0.47 -13.39
N THR A 374 25.32 -1.26 -12.38
CA THR A 374 26.07 -2.47 -11.98
C THR A 374 25.35 -3.77 -12.31
N VAL A 375 24.02 -3.80 -12.26
CA VAL A 375 23.23 -5.02 -12.50
C VAL A 375 22.74 -5.00 -13.96
N PRO A 376 23.26 -5.89 -14.83
CA PRO A 376 22.77 -5.99 -16.21
C PRO A 376 21.32 -6.47 -16.22
N ASP A 377 20.52 -5.94 -17.16
CA ASP A 377 19.13 -6.34 -17.41
C ASP A 377 18.21 -6.28 -16.17
N ILE A 378 18.51 -5.37 -15.24
CA ILE A 378 17.69 -5.13 -14.04
C ILE A 378 16.22 -4.91 -14.44
N CYS A 379 15.30 -5.54 -13.70
CA CYS A 379 13.86 -5.50 -13.95
C CYS A 379 13.37 -6.23 -15.22
N ASN A 380 14.25 -6.77 -16.08
CA ASN A 380 13.84 -7.54 -17.26
C ASN A 380 13.72 -9.04 -16.94
N ARG A 381 12.50 -9.50 -16.65
CA ARG A 381 12.22 -10.88 -16.21
C ARG A 381 12.58 -11.96 -17.23
N GLU A 382 12.67 -11.64 -18.52
CA GLU A 382 12.95 -12.62 -19.58
C GLU A 382 14.45 -12.86 -19.76
N LEU A 383 15.26 -11.82 -19.58
CA LEU A 383 16.72 -11.88 -19.71
C LEU A 383 17.42 -12.26 -18.41
N LEU A 384 16.75 -12.06 -17.26
CA LEU A 384 17.31 -12.38 -15.96
C LEU A 384 17.45 -13.91 -15.74
N PRO A 385 18.52 -14.36 -15.07
CA PRO A 385 18.66 -15.75 -14.66
C PRO A 385 17.47 -16.24 -13.84
N THR A 386 17.10 -17.51 -14.02
CA THR A 386 16.02 -18.14 -13.24
C THR A 386 16.30 -18.05 -11.74
N GLY A 387 15.42 -17.40 -10.99
CA GLY A 387 15.57 -17.20 -9.54
C GLY A 387 16.29 -15.90 -9.15
N SER A 388 16.58 -15.02 -10.10
CA SER A 388 17.15 -13.70 -9.80
C SER A 388 16.18 -12.86 -8.94
N PRO A 389 16.68 -12.18 -7.88
CA PRO A 389 15.85 -11.30 -7.05
C PRO A 389 15.49 -9.98 -7.75
N TRP A 390 16.16 -9.63 -8.85
CA TRP A 390 16.09 -8.32 -9.51
C TRP A 390 14.89 -8.11 -10.44
N THR A 391 13.71 -8.59 -10.05
CA THR A 391 12.50 -8.59 -10.88
C THR A 391 11.67 -7.30 -10.82
N CYS A 392 12.01 -6.37 -9.91
CA CYS A 392 11.41 -5.05 -9.71
C CYS A 392 9.87 -5.02 -9.81
N PRO A 393 9.14 -5.78 -8.99
CA PRO A 393 7.70 -5.95 -9.16
C PRO A 393 6.92 -4.64 -8.98
N SER A 394 7.34 -3.78 -8.05
CA SER A 394 6.71 -2.46 -7.84
C SER A 394 6.92 -1.51 -9.02
N ASP A 395 8.13 -1.51 -9.61
CA ASP A 395 8.45 -0.64 -10.73
C ASP A 395 7.78 -1.12 -12.02
N HIS A 396 7.66 -2.44 -12.21
CA HIS A 396 6.90 -3.04 -13.31
C HIS A 396 5.43 -2.61 -13.28
N VAL A 397 4.75 -2.75 -12.13
CA VAL A 397 3.36 -2.29 -11.98
C VAL A 397 3.25 -0.77 -12.14
N PHE A 398 4.26 -0.01 -11.71
CA PHE A 398 4.29 1.44 -11.90
C PHE A 398 4.41 1.82 -13.38
N TYR A 399 5.23 1.10 -14.15
CA TYR A 399 5.36 1.25 -15.60
C TYR A 399 4.07 0.86 -16.33
N ASP A 400 3.50 -0.31 -16.04
CA ASP A 400 2.25 -0.77 -16.65
C ASP A 400 1.09 0.20 -16.38
N ALA A 401 1.01 0.74 -15.15
CA ALA A 401 0.04 1.77 -14.83
C ALA A 401 0.21 3.02 -15.72
N SER A 402 1.43 3.44 -16.02
CA SER A 402 1.66 4.58 -16.92
C SER A 402 1.22 4.30 -18.36
N VAL A 403 1.29 3.05 -18.81
CA VAL A 403 0.84 2.64 -20.14
C VAL A 403 -0.69 2.65 -20.21
N ILE A 404 -1.34 2.06 -19.20
CA ILE A 404 -2.81 2.02 -19.07
C ILE A 404 -3.38 3.44 -18.99
N TRP A 405 -2.86 4.25 -18.06
CA TRP A 405 -3.47 5.52 -17.70
C TRP A 405 -2.92 6.72 -18.46
N GLY A 406 -1.64 6.70 -18.81
CA GLY A 406 -0.97 7.81 -19.49
C GLY A 406 -0.89 7.64 -21.00
N LEU A 407 -0.32 6.54 -21.48
CA LEU A 407 -0.08 6.31 -22.92
C LEU A 407 -1.38 6.06 -23.68
N ILE A 408 -2.09 4.97 -23.36
CA ILE A 408 -3.35 4.61 -24.03
C ILE A 408 -4.48 5.56 -23.60
N GLY A 409 -4.51 5.85 -22.30
CA GLY A 409 -5.43 6.76 -21.66
C GLY A 409 -6.72 6.08 -21.18
N PRO A 410 -7.34 6.60 -20.11
CA PRO A 410 -8.54 6.03 -19.50
C PRO A 410 -9.73 6.02 -20.45
N ARG A 411 -9.80 6.94 -21.43
CA ARG A 411 -10.88 7.00 -22.41
C ARG A 411 -10.95 5.74 -23.29
N ARG A 412 -9.79 5.17 -23.66
CA ARG A 412 -9.68 3.98 -24.53
C ARG A 412 -9.67 2.65 -23.77
N ILE A 413 -9.58 2.67 -22.45
CA ILE A 413 -9.62 1.44 -21.63
C ILE A 413 -10.93 1.38 -20.86
N PHE A 414 -11.25 2.43 -20.11
CA PHE A 414 -12.41 2.51 -19.22
C PHE A 414 -13.50 3.48 -19.73
N GLY A 415 -13.27 4.23 -20.80
CA GLY A 415 -14.22 5.24 -21.31
C GLY A 415 -15.18 4.71 -22.35
N ASP A 416 -15.71 5.63 -23.16
CA ASP A 416 -16.62 5.38 -24.29
C ASP A 416 -16.01 4.50 -25.38
N LEU A 417 -14.69 4.59 -25.57
CA LEU A 417 -13.95 3.82 -26.56
C LEU A 417 -13.37 2.52 -25.99
N GLY A 418 -13.55 2.27 -24.68
CA GLY A 418 -12.84 1.23 -23.97
C GLY A 418 -13.63 -0.03 -23.68
N TYR A 419 -12.92 -1.16 -23.65
CA TYR A 419 -13.49 -2.48 -23.38
C TYR A 419 -13.94 -2.66 -21.92
N TYR A 420 -13.35 -1.91 -20.98
CA TYR A 420 -13.60 -2.00 -19.53
C TYR A 420 -14.52 -0.90 -19.00
N SER A 421 -15.39 -0.33 -19.85
CA SER A 421 -16.26 0.79 -19.49
C SER A 421 -17.18 0.53 -18.29
N ALA A 422 -17.64 -0.71 -18.13
CA ALA A 422 -18.48 -1.13 -17.00
C ALA A 422 -17.79 -0.98 -15.63
N ILE A 423 -16.46 -0.94 -15.57
CA ILE A 423 -15.72 -0.79 -14.31
C ILE A 423 -15.95 0.60 -13.68
N ASN A 424 -16.28 1.64 -14.46
CA ASN A 424 -16.61 2.96 -13.90
C ASN A 424 -17.84 2.93 -12.95
N TRP A 425 -18.75 1.96 -13.06
CA TRP A 425 -19.87 1.82 -12.12
C TRP A 425 -19.44 1.58 -10.68
N PHE A 426 -18.19 1.14 -10.46
CA PHE A 426 -17.62 1.03 -9.13
C PHE A 426 -17.50 2.38 -8.42
N PHE A 427 -17.34 3.51 -9.13
CA PHE A 427 -17.43 4.84 -8.51
C PHE A 427 -18.79 5.06 -7.83
N LEU A 428 -19.88 4.65 -8.48
CA LEU A 428 -21.22 4.77 -7.91
C LEU A 428 -21.41 3.82 -6.73
N ALA A 429 -21.01 2.55 -6.88
CA ALA A 429 -21.07 1.57 -5.81
C ALA A 429 -20.27 2.03 -4.56
N GLY A 430 -19.10 2.61 -4.76
CA GLY A 430 -18.27 3.19 -3.70
C GLY A 430 -18.94 4.37 -3.00
N ALA A 431 -19.59 5.28 -3.75
CA ALA A 431 -20.33 6.39 -3.17
C ALA A 431 -21.53 5.93 -2.32
N VAL A 432 -22.24 4.89 -2.77
CA VAL A 432 -23.44 4.36 -2.10
C VAL A 432 -23.10 3.51 -0.87
N ALA A 433 -22.02 2.74 -0.90
CA ALA A 433 -21.70 1.78 0.16
C ALA A 433 -21.61 2.39 1.59
N PRO A 434 -20.92 3.52 1.84
CA PRO A 434 -20.92 4.17 3.15
C PRO A 434 -22.30 4.66 3.59
N VAL A 435 -23.17 5.07 2.65
CA VAL A 435 -24.54 5.50 2.94
C VAL A 435 -25.36 4.33 3.48
N LEU A 436 -25.21 3.14 2.88
CA LEU A 436 -25.87 1.92 3.35
C LEU A 436 -25.44 1.56 4.77
N VAL A 437 -24.14 1.65 5.09
CA VAL A 437 -23.66 1.43 6.47
C VAL A 437 -24.23 2.47 7.40
N TRP A 438 -24.26 3.74 7.00
CA TRP A 438 -24.82 4.80 7.83
C TRP A 438 -26.30 4.56 8.13
N LEU A 439 -27.10 4.20 7.13
CA LEU A 439 -28.51 3.82 7.31
C LEU A 439 -28.63 2.62 8.27
N ALA A 440 -27.80 1.58 8.10
CA ALA A 440 -27.78 0.43 9.00
C ALA A 440 -27.44 0.82 10.46
N THR A 441 -26.57 1.81 10.68
CA THR A 441 -26.28 2.31 12.04
C THR A 441 -27.44 3.08 12.67
N LYS A 442 -28.35 3.62 11.85
CA LYS A 442 -29.56 4.33 12.29
C LYS A 442 -30.72 3.37 12.56
N THR A 443 -30.90 2.36 11.73
CA THR A 443 -31.95 1.34 11.89
C THR A 443 -31.64 0.35 13.01
N PHE A 444 -30.37 0.00 13.23
CA PHE A 444 -29.94 -0.93 14.28
C PHE A 444 -29.06 -0.26 15.34
N PRO A 445 -29.60 0.67 16.16
CA PRO A 445 -28.81 1.40 17.16
C PRO A 445 -28.23 0.47 18.25
N ASN A 446 -28.83 -0.69 18.47
CA ASN A 446 -28.43 -1.68 19.46
C ASN A 446 -27.16 -2.48 19.06
N LYS A 447 -26.71 -2.40 17.81
CA LYS A 447 -25.55 -3.15 17.29
C LYS A 447 -24.35 -2.19 17.09
N PRO A 448 -23.49 -2.00 18.10
CA PRO A 448 -22.39 -1.03 18.01
C PRO A 448 -21.30 -1.41 17.01
N TRP A 449 -21.20 -2.69 16.63
CA TRP A 449 -20.19 -3.19 15.70
C TRP A 449 -20.39 -2.68 14.26
N ILE A 450 -21.62 -2.34 13.87
CA ILE A 450 -21.91 -1.81 12.51
C ILE A 450 -21.16 -0.48 12.28
N LYS A 451 -20.94 0.30 13.34
CA LYS A 451 -20.16 1.55 13.28
C LYS A 451 -18.66 1.34 13.07
N LEU A 452 -18.17 0.10 13.20
CA LEU A 452 -16.77 -0.26 12.95
C LEU A 452 -16.54 -0.68 11.49
N ILE A 453 -17.62 -0.84 10.71
CA ILE A 453 -17.51 -1.12 9.28
C ILE A 453 -17.06 0.16 8.58
N THR A 454 -15.83 0.12 8.07
CA THR A 454 -15.20 1.24 7.38
C THR A 454 -15.11 0.87 5.90
N MET A 455 -16.14 1.24 5.14
CA MET A 455 -16.23 0.93 3.71
C MET A 455 -14.99 1.33 2.90
N PRO A 456 -14.35 2.49 3.14
CA PRO A 456 -13.10 2.83 2.47
C PRO A 456 -11.98 1.81 2.68
N VAL A 457 -11.86 1.23 3.89
CA VAL A 457 -10.82 0.24 4.21
C VAL A 457 -11.18 -1.15 3.68
N LEU A 458 -12.48 -1.50 3.70
CA LEU A 458 -12.96 -2.75 3.13
C LEU A 458 -12.77 -2.77 1.61
N LEU A 459 -13.23 -1.73 0.91
CA LEU A 459 -13.02 -1.59 -0.53
C LEU A 459 -11.57 -1.25 -0.87
N GLY A 460 -10.82 -0.64 0.05
CA GLY A 460 -9.40 -0.36 -0.13
C GLY A 460 -8.48 -1.54 0.17
N ALA A 461 -9.02 -2.72 0.49
CA ALA A 461 -8.22 -3.83 0.98
C ALA A 461 -7.15 -4.27 -0.04
N THR A 462 -7.50 -4.44 -1.31
CA THR A 462 -6.60 -5.01 -2.33
C THR A 462 -5.88 -3.95 -3.17
N VAL A 463 -5.73 -2.72 -2.66
CA VAL A 463 -5.21 -1.60 -3.45
C VAL A 463 -3.74 -1.76 -3.85
N ASN A 464 -2.95 -2.53 -3.08
CA ASN A 464 -1.56 -2.86 -3.40
C ASN A 464 -1.42 -4.14 -4.26
N MET A 465 -2.52 -4.70 -4.75
CA MET A 465 -2.53 -5.97 -5.49
C MET A 465 -2.91 -5.73 -6.96
N PRO A 466 -2.00 -6.00 -7.92
CA PRO A 466 -0.56 -6.34 -7.78
C PRO A 466 0.33 -5.12 -7.37
N PRO A 467 1.59 -5.31 -6.92
CA PRO A 467 2.38 -6.55 -6.88
C PRO A 467 2.18 -7.42 -5.62
N ALA A 468 1.44 -6.94 -4.61
CA ALA A 468 1.12 -7.76 -3.46
C ALA A 468 0.34 -9.00 -3.90
N THR A 469 0.67 -10.16 -3.37
CA THR A 469 0.03 -11.43 -3.74
C THR A 469 -0.88 -11.93 -2.63
N ALA A 470 -1.69 -12.94 -2.91
CA ALA A 470 -2.68 -13.46 -1.97
C ALA A 470 -2.05 -13.91 -0.64
N VAL A 471 -0.84 -14.48 -0.68
CA VAL A 471 -0.15 -14.94 0.54
C VAL A 471 0.23 -13.80 1.48
N ASN A 472 0.54 -12.60 0.96
CA ASN A 472 0.81 -11.44 1.79
C ASN A 472 -0.42 -11.09 2.63
N TYR A 473 -1.61 -11.17 2.04
CA TYR A 473 -2.88 -10.87 2.71
C TYR A 473 -3.32 -11.97 3.67
N THR A 474 -3.31 -13.24 3.27
CA THR A 474 -3.73 -14.35 4.14
C THR A 474 -2.86 -14.41 5.39
N SER A 475 -1.55 -14.28 5.24
CA SER A 475 -0.58 -14.32 6.34
C SER A 475 -0.73 -13.10 7.26
N TRP A 476 -0.90 -11.90 6.69
CA TRP A 476 -1.15 -10.69 7.46
C TRP A 476 -2.44 -10.78 8.29
N VAL A 477 -3.52 -11.31 7.71
CA VAL A 477 -4.80 -11.51 8.42
C VAL A 477 -4.65 -12.54 9.56
N LEU A 478 -3.92 -13.63 9.34
CA LEU A 478 -3.68 -14.66 10.35
C LEU A 478 -2.91 -14.10 11.55
N ILE A 479 -1.81 -13.38 11.33
CA ILE A 479 -1.05 -12.75 12.41
C ILE A 479 -1.86 -11.63 13.08
N GLY A 480 -2.61 -10.85 12.31
CA GLY A 480 -3.53 -9.84 12.82
C GLY A 480 -4.62 -10.43 13.73
N PHE A 481 -5.12 -11.62 13.41
CA PHE A 481 -6.06 -12.37 14.26
C PHE A 481 -5.38 -12.90 15.52
N ALA A 482 -4.21 -13.52 15.38
CA ALA A 482 -3.47 -14.06 16.52
C ALA A 482 -3.11 -12.97 17.54
N SER A 483 -2.61 -11.82 17.09
CA SER A 483 -2.28 -10.71 17.97
C SER A 483 -3.53 -9.93 18.42
N GLY A 484 -4.34 -9.45 17.45
CA GLY A 484 -5.42 -8.50 17.68
C GLY A 484 -6.66 -9.10 18.34
N PHE A 485 -6.92 -10.40 18.16
CA PHE A 485 -8.05 -11.09 18.77
C PHE A 485 -7.61 -12.01 19.91
N ILE A 486 -6.74 -12.99 19.63
CA ILE A 486 -6.37 -14.02 20.63
C ILE A 486 -5.53 -13.40 21.75
N ALA A 487 -4.35 -12.84 21.43
CA ALA A 487 -3.45 -12.30 22.44
C ALA A 487 -4.09 -11.13 23.20
N TYR A 488 -4.85 -10.26 22.52
CA TYR A 488 -5.58 -9.19 23.18
C TYR A 488 -6.67 -9.68 24.15
N ARG A 489 -7.40 -10.76 23.82
CA ARG A 489 -8.50 -11.29 24.64
C ARG A 489 -8.02 -12.14 25.81
N TYR A 490 -7.07 -13.03 25.59
CA TYR A 490 -6.61 -13.99 26.59
C TYR A 490 -5.37 -13.52 27.37
N HIS A 491 -4.53 -12.67 26.77
CA HIS A 491 -3.25 -12.22 27.36
C HIS A 491 -3.08 -10.69 27.33
N ARG A 492 -4.15 -9.96 27.67
CA ARG A 492 -4.23 -8.50 27.56
C ARG A 492 -3.07 -7.73 28.18
N GLY A 493 -2.59 -8.17 29.36
CA GLY A 493 -1.48 -7.51 30.05
C GLY A 493 -0.14 -7.65 29.31
N TRP A 494 0.12 -8.81 28.69
CA TRP A 494 1.30 -9.02 27.86
C TRP A 494 1.18 -8.21 26.56
N TRP A 495 0.03 -8.28 25.90
CA TRP A 495 -0.23 -7.57 24.64
C TRP A 495 0.00 -6.06 24.78
N SER A 496 -0.56 -5.43 25.81
CA SER A 496 -0.41 -3.98 26.00
C SER A 496 1.02 -3.52 26.25
N ARG A 497 1.88 -4.40 26.77
CA ARG A 497 3.26 -4.07 27.13
C ARG A 497 4.25 -4.38 26.02
N HIS A 498 4.07 -5.50 25.31
CA HIS A 498 5.07 -6.05 24.41
C HIS A 498 4.68 -6.03 22.93
N ASN A 499 3.39 -5.94 22.56
CA ASN A 499 2.97 -6.09 21.16
C ASN A 499 3.65 -5.09 20.20
N TYR A 500 3.66 -3.80 20.55
CA TYR A 500 4.32 -2.78 19.72
C TYR A 500 5.86 -2.91 19.73
N VAL A 501 6.42 -3.37 20.85
CA VAL A 501 7.87 -3.62 20.97
C VAL A 501 8.27 -4.81 20.11
N LEU A 502 7.45 -5.87 20.09
CA LEU A 502 7.64 -7.04 19.24
C LEU A 502 7.60 -6.65 17.77
N SER A 503 6.60 -5.86 17.34
CA SER A 503 6.53 -5.36 15.97
C SER A 503 7.82 -4.64 15.57
N GLY A 504 8.27 -3.65 16.35
CA GLY A 504 9.48 -2.90 16.03
C GLY A 504 10.74 -3.77 16.05
N ALA A 505 10.80 -4.79 16.92
CA ALA A 505 11.93 -5.72 16.97
C ALA A 505 11.98 -6.64 15.75
N LEU A 506 10.83 -7.13 15.28
CA LEU A 506 10.72 -7.95 14.08
C LEU A 506 11.11 -7.14 12.83
N ASP A 507 10.59 -5.93 12.69
CA ASP A 507 10.89 -5.02 11.57
C ASP A 507 12.39 -4.68 11.52
N ALA A 508 12.98 -4.34 12.67
CA ALA A 508 14.40 -4.01 12.76
C ALA A 508 15.28 -5.24 12.49
N GLY A 509 15.01 -6.39 13.12
CA GLY A 509 15.82 -7.59 12.95
C GLY A 509 15.81 -8.09 11.50
N LEU A 510 14.64 -8.04 10.85
CA LEU A 510 14.50 -8.28 9.41
C LEU A 510 15.38 -7.34 8.59
N ALA A 511 15.28 -6.02 8.79
CA ALA A 511 15.99 -5.03 7.99
C ALA A 511 17.52 -5.20 8.06
N PHE A 512 18.08 -5.40 9.26
CA PHE A 512 19.52 -5.61 9.41
C PHE A 512 19.99 -6.93 8.80
N MET A 513 19.23 -8.02 8.98
CA MET A 513 19.61 -9.31 8.40
C MET A 513 19.48 -9.29 6.87
N ALA A 514 18.47 -8.63 6.31
CA ALA A 514 18.30 -8.50 4.87
C ALA A 514 19.49 -7.77 4.22
N VAL A 515 19.96 -6.67 4.82
CA VAL A 515 21.15 -5.96 4.35
C VAL A 515 22.39 -6.85 4.45
N LEU A 516 22.55 -7.61 5.54
CA LEU A 516 23.68 -8.53 5.70
C LEU A 516 23.66 -9.66 4.65
N LEU A 517 22.52 -10.30 4.42
CA LEU A 517 22.36 -11.33 3.39
C LEU A 517 22.66 -10.76 2.00
N TYR A 518 22.19 -9.55 1.72
CA TYR A 518 22.46 -8.88 0.46
C TYR A 518 23.96 -8.65 0.24
N LEU A 519 24.66 -8.05 1.22
CA LEU A 519 26.08 -7.75 1.09
C LEU A 519 26.97 -9.01 1.07
N CYS A 520 26.63 -10.03 1.84
CA CYS A 520 27.46 -11.23 1.96
C CYS A 520 27.19 -12.31 0.90
N LEU A 521 25.95 -12.43 0.41
CA LEU A 521 25.54 -13.53 -0.47
C LEU A 521 24.91 -13.02 -1.77
N GLY A 522 24.03 -12.02 -1.67
CA GLY A 522 23.33 -11.46 -2.83
C GLY A 522 24.27 -10.81 -3.85
N MET A 523 25.24 -10.02 -3.39
CA MET A 523 26.22 -9.36 -4.26
C MET A 523 27.15 -10.36 -4.96
N GLU A 524 27.56 -11.42 -4.28
CA GLU A 524 28.43 -12.48 -4.83
C GLU A 524 27.65 -13.53 -5.65
N HIS A 525 26.34 -13.33 -5.84
CA HIS A 525 25.45 -14.22 -6.60
C HIS A 525 25.47 -15.67 -6.08
N VAL A 526 25.75 -15.85 -4.79
CA VAL A 526 25.77 -17.16 -4.15
C VAL A 526 24.33 -17.55 -3.87
N SER A 527 23.79 -18.49 -4.66
CA SER A 527 22.45 -19.03 -4.48
C SER A 527 22.49 -20.52 -4.17
N LEU A 528 21.66 -20.99 -3.23
CA LEU A 528 21.52 -22.40 -2.91
C LEU A 528 20.34 -23.02 -3.67
N SER A 529 20.61 -23.89 -4.63
CA SER A 529 19.58 -24.66 -5.33
C SER A 529 19.30 -25.98 -4.63
N TRP A 530 18.15 -26.09 -3.95
CA TRP A 530 17.68 -27.33 -3.32
C TRP A 530 16.16 -27.29 -3.17
N TRP A 531 15.54 -28.33 -2.61
CA TRP A 531 14.08 -28.40 -2.49
C TRP A 531 13.43 -27.13 -1.92
N GLY A 532 14.06 -26.45 -0.95
CA GLY A 532 13.54 -25.23 -0.33
C GLY A 532 13.63 -23.93 -1.16
N SER A 533 14.28 -23.93 -2.33
CA SER A 533 14.55 -22.71 -3.11
C SER A 533 13.37 -22.19 -3.92
N ASP A 534 12.40 -23.05 -4.26
CA ASP A 534 11.23 -22.64 -5.05
C ASP A 534 10.15 -21.98 -4.21
N TRP A 535 9.86 -20.71 -4.50
CA TRP A 535 9.00 -19.85 -3.69
C TRP A 535 7.56 -20.35 -3.48
N ASP A 536 6.89 -20.90 -4.50
CA ASP A 536 5.46 -21.25 -4.41
C ASP A 536 5.07 -22.63 -4.94
N ARG A 537 5.98 -23.37 -5.62
CA ARG A 537 5.75 -24.72 -6.19
C ARG A 537 4.37 -24.97 -6.85
N CYS A 538 3.75 -23.93 -7.41
CA CYS A 538 2.48 -24.00 -8.13
C CYS A 538 2.69 -23.55 -9.60
N PRO A 539 3.45 -24.27 -10.44
CA PRO A 539 3.78 -23.79 -11.78
C PRO A 539 2.54 -23.61 -12.68
N LEU A 540 1.53 -24.46 -12.51
CA LEU A 540 0.28 -24.41 -13.30
C LEU A 540 -0.67 -23.26 -12.93
N ALA A 541 -0.39 -22.47 -11.89
CA ALA A 541 -1.29 -21.39 -11.47
C ALA A 541 -1.40 -20.27 -12.50
N SER A 542 -0.33 -20.04 -13.26
CA SER A 542 -0.30 -19.05 -14.35
C SER A 542 -0.91 -19.55 -15.66
N CYS A 543 -1.36 -20.81 -15.75
CA CYS A 543 -1.96 -21.32 -16.98
C CYS A 543 -3.37 -20.73 -17.19
N PRO A 544 -3.68 -20.16 -18.37
CA PRO A 544 -5.04 -19.81 -18.74
C PRO A 544 -5.91 -21.06 -18.90
N THR A 545 -7.24 -20.87 -18.89
CA THR A 545 -8.23 -21.97 -18.96
C THR A 545 -9.06 -21.99 -20.25
N ALA A 546 -8.78 -21.06 -21.18
CA ALA A 546 -9.39 -20.98 -22.50
C ALA A 546 -8.79 -22.00 -23.48
#